data_AF-A0A972U9U4-F1
#
_entry.id   AF-A0A972U9U4-F1
#
_cell.length_a   1.000
_cell.length_b   1.000
_cell.length_c   1.000
_cell.angle_alpha   90.00
_cell.angle_beta   90.00
_cell.angle_gamma   90.00
#
_symmetry.space_group_name_H-M   'P 1'
#
loop_
_entity.id
_entity.type
_entity.pdbx_description
1 polymer ?
#
loop_
_entity_poly.entity_id
_entity_poly.type
_entity_poly.pdbx_seq_one_letter_code
_entity_poly.pdbx_strand_id
1 'polypeptide(L)'
;MSEPEVTAFQDRVYGALSRIPRGCVTTYARLGQSIGCNSARAVGQALRRNPFAPRVPCHRVIAADLSLGGFSGQREGAALDRKLALLVSEGVVFSEGRLVDPTRLITPPVARCR
;
A
#
# COMPACT_ATOMS: atom_id res chain seq x y z
N MET A 1 6.05 -21.47 -16.83
CA MET A 1 5.90 -20.51 -15.71
C MET A 1 4.59 -19.79 -15.94
N SER A 2 3.54 -20.14 -15.20
CA SER A 2 2.24 -19.47 -15.34
C SER A 2 2.36 -18.07 -14.75
N GLU A 3 2.36 -17.04 -15.61
CA GLU A 3 2.26 -15.66 -15.14
C GLU A 3 0.94 -15.51 -14.37
N PRO A 4 0.95 -14.92 -13.18
CA PRO A 4 -0.27 -14.73 -12.43
C PRO A 4 -1.20 -13.81 -13.23
N GLU A 5 -2.43 -14.27 -13.45
CA GLU A 5 -3.45 -13.55 -14.20
C GLU A 5 -3.88 -12.32 -13.40
N VAL A 6 -3.21 -11.19 -13.65
CA VAL A 6 -3.51 -9.91 -13.02
C VAL A 6 -4.27 -9.02 -13.99
N THR A 7 -5.37 -8.47 -13.50
CA THR A 7 -6.18 -7.53 -14.27
C THR A 7 -5.41 -6.24 -14.55
N ALA A 8 -5.76 -5.54 -15.64
CA ALA A 8 -5.19 -4.23 -15.96
C ALA A 8 -5.31 -3.22 -14.80
N PHE A 9 -6.36 -3.35 -13.96
CA PHE A 9 -6.51 -2.55 -12.75
C PHE A 9 -5.46 -2.91 -11.68
N GLN A 10 -5.27 -4.20 -11.41
CA GLN A 10 -4.27 -4.68 -10.45
C GLN A 10 -2.86 -4.30 -10.88
N ASP A 11 -2.54 -4.44 -12.17
CA ASP A 11 -1.24 -4.06 -12.71
C ASP A 11 -0.94 -2.56 -12.48
N ARG A 12 -1.92 -1.68 -12.75
CA ARG A 12 -1.78 -0.24 -12.43
C ARG A 12 -1.58 0.01 -10.94
N VAL A 13 -2.30 -0.69 -10.06
CA VAL A 13 -2.14 -0.59 -8.60
C VAL A 13 -0.72 -0.99 -8.19
N TYR A 14 -0.22 -2.12 -8.69
CA TYR A 14 1.10 -2.64 -8.35
C TYR A 14 2.22 -1.77 -8.94
N GLY A 15 2.04 -1.27 -10.15
CA GLY A 15 2.96 -0.34 -10.79
C GLY A 15 3.07 0.99 -10.04
N ALA A 16 1.94 1.57 -9.60
CA ALA A 16 1.94 2.78 -8.78
C ALA A 16 2.57 2.54 -7.41
N LEU A 17 2.28 1.41 -6.77
CA LEU A 17 2.84 1.04 -5.47
C LEU A 17 4.35 0.79 -5.51
N SER A 18 4.85 0.19 -6.60
CA SER A 18 6.28 -0.09 -6.78
C SER A 18 7.14 1.18 -6.93
N ARG A 19 6.53 2.33 -7.23
CA ARG A 19 7.21 3.62 -7.33
C ARG A 19 7.41 4.33 -5.99
N ILE A 20 6.83 3.81 -4.92
CA ILE A 20 6.96 4.39 -3.59
C ILE A 20 8.36 4.04 -3.06
N PRO A 21 9.20 5.03 -2.71
CA PRO A 21 10.52 4.77 -2.16
C PRO A 21 10.42 4.13 -0.77
N ARG A 22 11.50 3.46 -0.37
CA ARG A 22 11.62 2.84 0.96
C ARG A 22 11.56 3.92 2.04
N GLY A 23 10.81 3.66 3.12
CA GLY A 23 10.65 4.62 4.22
C GLY A 23 9.53 5.65 4.02
N CYS A 24 8.85 5.62 2.88
CA CYS A 24 7.64 6.38 2.62
C CYS A 24 6.40 5.46 2.60
N VAL A 25 5.25 6.04 2.92
CA VAL A 25 3.96 5.37 2.94
C VAL A 25 2.95 6.13 2.09
N THR A 26 1.89 5.46 1.66
CA THR A 26 0.76 6.09 0.97
C THR A 26 -0.56 5.62 1.57
N THR A 27 -1.67 6.25 1.22
CA THR A 27 -3.00 5.79 1.63
C THR A 27 -3.72 5.09 0.48
N TYR A 28 -4.69 4.23 0.79
CA TYR A 28 -5.56 3.63 -0.25
C TYR A 28 -6.21 4.68 -1.13
N ALA A 29 -6.60 5.83 -0.56
CA ALA A 29 -7.19 6.93 -1.29
C ALA A 29 -6.18 7.60 -2.25
N ARG A 30 -4.96 7.90 -1.78
CA ARG A 30 -3.90 8.51 -2.61
C ARG A 30 -3.43 7.57 -3.72
N LEU A 31 -3.28 6.29 -3.41
CA LEU A 31 -2.95 5.26 -4.40
C LEU A 31 -4.04 5.13 -5.46
N GLY A 32 -5.32 5.16 -5.04
CA GLY A 32 -6.46 5.20 -5.94
C GLY A 32 -6.46 6.43 -6.86
N GLN A 33 -6.26 7.62 -6.29
CA GLN A 33 -6.15 8.86 -7.07
C GLN A 33 -5.05 8.79 -8.13
N SER A 34 -3.90 8.21 -7.81
CA SER A 34 -2.78 8.04 -8.75
C SER A 34 -3.10 7.16 -9.96
N ILE A 35 -4.14 6.32 -9.88
CA ILE A 35 -4.55 5.43 -10.98
C ILE A 35 -5.93 5.80 -11.55
N GLY A 36 -6.51 6.92 -11.12
CA GLY A 36 -7.85 7.35 -11.52
C GLY A 36 -8.99 6.53 -10.91
N CYS A 37 -8.78 5.93 -9.74
CA CYS A 37 -9.78 5.14 -9.01
C CYS A 37 -10.12 5.79 -7.67
N ASN A 38 -11.36 6.25 -7.51
CA ASN A 38 -11.83 6.86 -6.26
C ASN A 38 -12.23 5.83 -5.18
N SER A 39 -12.17 4.53 -5.48
CA SER A 39 -12.58 3.48 -4.55
C SER A 39 -11.39 2.88 -3.80
N ALA A 40 -11.16 3.36 -2.57
CA ALA A 40 -10.18 2.78 -1.66
C ALA A 40 -10.42 1.27 -1.40
N ARG A 41 -11.69 0.84 -1.43
CA ARG A 41 -12.07 -0.57 -1.27
C ARG A 41 -11.61 -1.41 -2.45
N ALA A 42 -11.74 -0.91 -3.69
CA ALA A 42 -11.26 -1.62 -4.88
C ALA A 42 -9.72 -1.78 -4.84
N VAL A 43 -9.01 -0.72 -4.46
CA VAL A 43 -7.54 -0.76 -4.29
C VAL A 43 -7.14 -1.78 -3.20
N GLY A 44 -7.82 -1.77 -2.06
CA GLY A 44 -7.58 -2.75 -0.99
C GLY A 44 -7.81 -4.20 -1.44
N GLN A 45 -8.84 -4.46 -2.25
CA GLN A 45 -9.10 -5.79 -2.81
C GLN A 45 -8.05 -6.23 -3.82
N ALA A 46 -7.56 -5.30 -4.66
CA ALA A 46 -6.43 -5.58 -5.56
C ALA A 46 -5.18 -5.98 -4.75
N LEU A 47 -4.83 -5.20 -3.72
CA LEU A 47 -3.68 -5.48 -2.85
C LEU A 47 -3.82 -6.79 -2.06
N ARG A 48 -5.04 -7.16 -1.66
CA ARG A 48 -5.31 -8.43 -0.99
C ARG A 48 -5.04 -9.64 -1.89
N ARG A 49 -5.27 -9.50 -3.20
CA ARG A 49 -5.05 -10.55 -4.21
C ARG A 49 -3.64 -10.48 -4.82
N ASN A 50 -2.73 -9.74 -4.23
CA ASN A 50 -1.39 -9.54 -4.77
C ASN A 50 -0.55 -10.84 -4.72
N PRO A 51 -0.28 -11.48 -5.87
CA PRO A 51 0.52 -12.71 -5.93
C PRO A 51 2.02 -12.41 -5.89
N PHE A 52 2.41 -11.13 -6.04
CA PHE A 52 3.79 -10.68 -6.11
C PHE A 52 4.33 -10.18 -4.76
N ALA A 53 3.64 -10.47 -3.65
CA ALA A 53 4.23 -10.25 -2.33
C ALA A 53 5.44 -11.19 -2.16
N PRO A 54 6.62 -10.71 -1.71
CA PRO A 54 6.93 -9.40 -1.13
C PRO A 54 7.55 -8.36 -2.09
N ARG A 55 7.73 -8.68 -3.39
CA ARG A 55 8.31 -7.74 -4.38
C ARG A 55 7.54 -6.43 -4.48
N VAL A 56 6.20 -6.50 -4.41
CA VAL A 56 5.34 -5.31 -4.38
C VAL A 56 5.09 -4.92 -2.92
N PRO A 57 5.49 -3.71 -2.46
CA PRO A 57 5.50 -3.32 -1.06
C PRO A 57 4.12 -2.96 -0.53
N CYS A 58 3.21 -3.94 -0.45
CA CYS A 58 1.82 -3.74 -0.01
C CYS A 58 1.71 -3.25 1.45
N HIS A 59 2.74 -3.44 2.26
CA HIS A 59 2.82 -2.92 3.64
C HIS A 59 2.94 -1.40 3.70
N ARG A 60 3.37 -0.71 2.63
CA ARG A 60 3.47 0.76 2.59
C ARG A 60 2.13 1.48 2.44
N VAL A 61 1.04 0.76 2.25
CA VAL A 61 -0.30 1.35 2.09
C VAL A 61 -1.04 1.35 3.42
N ILE A 62 -1.44 2.52 3.90
CA ILE A 62 -2.12 2.74 5.18
C ILE A 62 -3.52 3.35 4.99
N ALA A 63 -4.27 3.52 6.07
CA ALA A 63 -5.60 4.13 6.01
C ALA A 63 -5.52 5.67 5.84
N ALA A 64 -6.65 6.28 5.47
CA ALA A 64 -6.72 7.72 5.22
C ALA A 64 -6.57 8.57 6.50
N ASP A 65 -6.86 8.00 7.66
CA ASP A 65 -6.75 8.60 8.99
C ASP A 65 -5.34 8.48 9.59
N LEU A 66 -4.34 8.13 8.77
CA LEU A 66 -2.96 7.85 9.16
C LEU A 66 -2.80 6.64 10.10
N SER A 67 -3.87 5.88 10.36
CA SER A 67 -3.75 4.62 11.05
C SER A 67 -3.10 3.57 10.15
N LEU A 68 -2.50 2.55 10.77
CA LEU A 68 -1.95 1.39 10.06
C LEU A 68 -2.94 0.79 9.04
N GLY A 69 -4.25 0.89 9.30
CA GLY A 69 -5.30 0.33 8.46
C GLY A 69 -5.32 -1.19 8.48
N GLY A 70 -6.11 -1.81 7.60
CA GLY A 70 -6.14 -3.28 7.48
C GLY A 70 -4.95 -3.80 6.66
N PHE A 71 -4.46 -5.00 6.99
CA PHE A 71 -3.47 -5.71 6.19
C PHE A 71 -3.95 -7.13 5.89
N SER A 72 -3.89 -7.55 4.63
CA SER A 72 -4.36 -8.89 4.20
C SER A 72 -5.80 -9.24 4.62
N GLY A 73 -6.65 -8.22 4.83
CA GLY A 73 -8.03 -8.40 5.30
C GLY A 73 -8.19 -8.53 6.82
N GLN A 74 -7.11 -8.42 7.59
CA GLN A 74 -7.12 -8.37 9.04
C GLN A 74 -6.90 -6.93 9.52
N ARG A 75 -7.52 -6.56 10.64
CA ARG A 75 -7.33 -5.26 11.30
C ARG A 75 -6.48 -5.35 12.57
N GLU A 76 -6.15 -6.56 12.99
CA GLU A 76 -5.42 -6.88 14.22
C GLU A 76 -4.73 -8.25 14.07
N GLY A 77 -3.78 -8.54 14.94
CA GLY A 77 -3.05 -9.80 15.00
C GLY A 77 -1.78 -9.85 14.12
N ALA A 78 -1.25 -11.07 13.96
CA ALA A 78 0.09 -11.31 13.40
C ALA A 78 0.33 -10.73 11.99
N ALA A 79 -0.71 -10.57 11.17
CA ALA A 79 -0.57 -9.92 9.86
C ALA A 79 -0.24 -8.43 10.00
N LEU A 80 -0.85 -7.74 10.97
CA LEU A 80 -0.59 -6.34 11.25
C LEU A 80 0.80 -6.16 11.86
N ASP A 81 1.20 -7.06 12.78
CA ASP A 81 2.53 -7.04 13.39
C ASP A 81 3.63 -7.21 12.35
N ARG A 82 3.44 -8.11 11.38
CA ARG A 82 4.38 -8.26 10.24
C ARG A 82 4.48 -6.99 9.41
N LYS A 83 3.35 -6.34 9.12
CA LYS A 83 3.33 -5.06 8.40
C LYS A 83 4.08 -3.97 9.18
N LEU A 84 3.82 -3.86 10.49
CA LEU A 84 4.51 -2.91 11.36
C LEU A 84 6.01 -3.19 11.39
N ALA A 85 6.43 -4.45 11.56
CA ALA A 85 7.85 -4.82 11.55
C ALA A 85 8.56 -4.44 10.25
N LEU A 86 7.90 -4.64 9.10
CA LEU A 86 8.44 -4.21 7.80
C LEU A 86 8.54 -2.68 7.72
N LEU A 87 7.52 -1.95 8.16
CA LEU A 87 7.52 -0.49 8.17
C LEU A 87 8.60 0.08 9.10
N VAL A 88 8.76 -0.48 10.30
CA VAL A 88 9.78 -0.10 11.27
C VAL A 88 11.18 -0.40 10.74
N SER A 89 11.38 -1.52 10.03
CA SER A 89 12.62 -1.85 9.30
C SER A 89 12.94 -0.86 8.16
N GLU A 90 11.94 -0.13 7.68
CA GLU A 90 12.11 0.98 6.74
C GLU A 90 12.24 2.35 7.44
N GLY A 91 12.24 2.36 8.77
CA GLY A 91 12.32 3.57 9.60
C GLY A 91 10.99 4.32 9.76
N VAL A 92 9.87 3.71 9.38
CA VAL A 92 8.53 4.29 9.55
C VAL A 92 8.00 3.92 10.94
N VAL A 93 7.79 4.94 11.78
CA VAL A 93 7.35 4.76 13.17
C VAL A 93 5.87 5.09 13.31
N PHE A 94 5.16 4.25 14.07
CA PHE A 94 3.77 4.45 14.45
C PHE A 94 3.68 4.63 15.97
N SER A 95 2.92 5.62 16.43
CA SER A 95 2.60 5.87 17.84
C SER A 95 1.09 5.82 18.01
N GLU A 96 0.60 5.12 19.04
CA GLU A 96 -0.83 4.90 19.29
C GLU A 96 -1.60 4.39 18.04
N GLY A 97 -0.94 3.58 17.20
CA GLY A 97 -1.53 3.04 15.98
C GLY A 97 -1.60 4.01 14.79
N ARG A 98 -1.03 5.22 14.90
CA ARG A 98 -0.98 6.25 13.86
C ARG A 98 0.44 6.58 13.44
N LEU A 99 0.61 6.98 12.18
CA LEU A 99 1.89 7.43 11.64
C LEU A 99 2.37 8.67 12.41
N VAL A 100 3.57 8.60 12.99
CA VAL A 100 4.16 9.72 13.76
C VAL A 100 4.60 10.84 12.83
N ASP A 101 5.17 10.47 11.68
CA ASP A 101 5.78 11.40 10.74
C ASP A 101 4.95 11.51 9.45
N PRO A 102 4.05 12.51 9.35
CA PRO A 102 3.21 12.69 8.18
C PRO A 102 4.00 13.11 6.93
N THR A 103 5.26 13.55 7.05
CA THR A 103 6.08 13.93 5.89
C THR A 103 6.43 12.71 5.02
N ARG A 104 6.39 11.52 5.62
CA ARG A 104 6.58 10.24 4.91
C ARG A 104 5.37 9.82 4.08
N LEU A 105 4.23 10.50 4.24
CA LEU A 105 3.04 10.21 3.47
C LEU A 105 3.12 10.86 2.09
N ILE A 106 3.34 10.04 1.06
CA ILE A 106 3.45 10.49 -0.32
C ILE A 106 2.25 10.06 -1.16
N THR A 107 1.98 10.82 -2.21
CA THR A 107 1.11 10.39 -3.30
C THR A 107 2.01 9.80 -4.40
N PRO A 108 1.83 8.52 -4.78
CA PRO A 108 2.64 7.93 -5.84
C PRO A 108 2.47 8.75 -7.13
N PRO A 109 3.55 8.94 -7.91
CA PRO A 109 3.47 9.69 -9.14
C PRO A 109 2.58 8.94 -10.13
N VAL A 110 1.56 9.64 -10.63
CA VAL A 110 0.67 9.17 -11.70
C VAL A 110 1.49 8.52 -12.80
N ALA A 111 1.10 7.32 -13.21
CA ALA A 111 1.59 6.75 -14.46
C ALA A 111 1.07 7.65 -15.58
N ARG A 112 1.90 8.59 -16.03
CA ARG A 112 1.67 9.29 -17.29
C ARG A 112 1.53 8.21 -18.35
N CYS A 113 0.34 8.06 -18.92
CA CYS A 113 0.16 7.30 -20.15
C CYS A 113 1.10 7.93 -21.18
N ARG A 114 2.07 7.14 -21.66
CA ARG A 114 2.78 7.42 -22.89
C ARG A 114 2.12 6.61 -24.00
#